data_AF-A0A940JBS0-F1
#
_entry.id   AF-A0A940JBS0-F1
#
_cell.length_a   1.000
_cell.length_b   1.000
_cell.length_c   1.000
_cell.angle_alpha   90.00
_cell.angle_beta   90.00
_cell.angle_gamma   90.00
#
_symmetry.space_group_name_H-M   'P 1'
#
loop_
_entity.id
_entity.type
_entity.pdbx_description
1 polymer ?
#
loop_
_entity_poly.entity_id
_entity_poly.type
_entity_poly.pdbx_seq_one_letter_code
_entity_poly.pdbx_strand_id
1 'polypeptide(L)'
;MKSFARGFKAPLWVGHAPGDSAGVWVAQQNGQLYRVRSGKRILKLSIASRTKAEGEQGLLGVAFLPDYAKSKLLVLSSTNKAGDSRVELWKMGSSAKRARLVRTLLRVKQPFSNHNGGNVIFGAGNTLYFGLGDGGSADDPNRVAQTESSILGKIVRTTVSTSGTIRWLDVAYGLRNPWRFWFDKGRNELWVGDVGQNAIEEVDRIPLGESKAPNLGWSVFEGGQRDTAGDDALSGDGRLIWPVAAYRHGDDGCSITGGEIYSGTKIGALKGRYVYGDFCSGRLWSVEPKGDGVGPIRREAASVPQLTSFGSDTDGELYATSGSGTVYKLTK
;
A
#
# COMPACT_ATOMS: atom_id res chain seq x y z
N MET A 1 2.09 16.06 -13.41
CA MET A 1 0.81 15.80 -12.71
C MET A 1 -0.09 17.02 -12.80
N LYS A 2 -1.41 16.88 -13.03
CA LYS A 2 -2.40 17.97 -12.99
C LYS A 2 -3.41 17.73 -11.87
N SER A 3 -3.88 18.78 -11.22
CA SER A 3 -4.93 18.65 -10.20
C SER A 3 -6.23 18.12 -10.82
N PHE A 4 -6.76 17.04 -10.25
CA PHE A 4 -8.01 16.41 -10.68
C PHE A 4 -9.17 16.76 -9.73
N ALA A 5 -8.92 16.73 -8.42
CA ALA A 5 -9.88 17.12 -7.40
C ALA A 5 -9.16 17.65 -6.14
N ARG A 6 -9.85 18.47 -5.33
CA ARG A 6 -9.29 19.13 -4.14
C ARG A 6 -10.23 19.09 -2.94
N GLY A 7 -9.70 19.51 -1.79
CA GLY A 7 -10.45 19.73 -0.55
C GLY A 7 -10.62 18.48 0.31
N PHE A 8 -9.86 17.41 0.03
CA PHE A 8 -9.79 16.24 0.91
C PHE A 8 -8.99 16.58 2.17
N LYS A 9 -9.21 15.85 3.26
CA LYS A 9 -8.42 15.95 4.49
C LYS A 9 -7.56 14.70 4.58
N ALA A 10 -6.24 14.83 4.37
CA ALA A 10 -5.28 13.74 4.34
C ALA A 10 -5.78 12.52 3.53
N PRO A 11 -5.97 12.63 2.21
CA PRO A 11 -6.31 11.48 1.37
C PRO A 11 -5.14 10.49 1.41
N LEU A 12 -5.43 9.23 1.71
CA LEU A 12 -4.43 8.17 1.80
C LEU A 12 -4.61 7.09 0.75
N TRP A 13 -5.70 7.07 -0.02
CA TRP A 13 -5.90 6.07 -1.06
C TRP A 13 -6.70 6.67 -2.21
N VAL A 14 -6.33 6.30 -3.44
CA VAL A 14 -7.09 6.57 -4.66
C VAL A 14 -7.12 5.31 -5.51
N GLY A 15 -8.22 5.08 -6.24
CA GLY A 15 -8.32 3.95 -7.14
C GLY A 15 -9.70 3.86 -7.78
N HIS A 16 -10.05 2.70 -8.32
CA HIS A 16 -11.34 2.46 -8.94
C HIS A 16 -12.03 1.23 -8.36
N ALA A 17 -13.33 1.11 -8.64
CA ALA A 17 -14.10 -0.08 -8.34
C ALA A 17 -14.37 -0.86 -9.64
N PRO A 18 -14.28 -2.20 -9.66
CA PRO A 18 -14.62 -2.99 -10.84
C PRO A 18 -16.03 -2.68 -11.36
N GLY A 19 -16.14 -2.41 -12.65
CA GLY A 19 -17.40 -2.01 -13.30
C GLY A 19 -17.83 -0.55 -13.09
N ASP A 20 -16.97 0.29 -12.49
CA ASP A 20 -17.22 1.72 -12.29
C ASP A 20 -16.28 2.59 -13.13
N SER A 21 -16.60 2.74 -14.43
CA SER A 21 -15.72 3.41 -15.41
C SER A 21 -15.73 4.94 -15.38
N ALA A 22 -16.61 5.57 -14.60
CA ALA A 22 -16.64 7.04 -14.52
C ALA A 22 -16.01 7.49 -13.20
N GLY A 23 -14.77 7.97 -13.28
CA GLY A 23 -14.06 8.62 -12.18
C GLY A 23 -13.28 7.68 -11.25
N VAL A 24 -12.88 8.21 -10.09
CA VAL A 24 -12.07 7.49 -9.09
C VAL A 24 -12.73 7.55 -7.72
N TRP A 25 -12.28 6.67 -6.84
CA TRP A 25 -12.63 6.63 -5.43
C TRP A 25 -11.45 7.14 -4.61
N VAL A 26 -11.72 7.85 -3.51
CA VAL A 26 -10.70 8.47 -2.67
C VAL A 26 -11.02 8.22 -1.22
N ALA A 27 -10.11 7.59 -0.50
CA ALA A 27 -10.21 7.38 0.94
C ALA A 27 -9.38 8.42 1.69
N GLN A 28 -9.94 8.93 2.77
CA GLN A 28 -9.28 9.86 3.67
C GLN A 28 -8.93 9.16 4.98
N GLN A 29 -7.83 9.60 5.60
CA GLN A 29 -7.35 9.10 6.88
C GLN A 29 -8.45 9.05 7.95
N ASN A 30 -9.36 10.04 7.95
CA ASN A 30 -10.48 10.15 8.88
C ASN A 30 -11.63 9.13 8.67
N GLY A 31 -11.43 8.10 7.85
CA GLY A 31 -12.41 7.03 7.68
C GLY A 31 -13.49 7.30 6.65
N GLN A 32 -13.35 8.35 5.83
CA GLN A 32 -14.33 8.68 4.79
C GLN A 32 -13.88 8.19 3.42
N LEU A 33 -14.79 7.54 2.69
CA LEU A 33 -14.59 7.09 1.32
C LEU A 33 -15.54 7.84 0.38
N TYR A 34 -14.95 8.55 -0.57
CA TYR A 34 -15.64 9.35 -1.57
C TYR A 34 -15.56 8.68 -2.95
N ARG A 35 -16.61 8.88 -3.74
CA ARG A 35 -16.56 8.71 -5.20
C ARG A 35 -16.44 10.09 -5.85
N VAL A 36 -15.53 10.23 -6.79
CA VAL A 36 -15.20 11.49 -7.45
C VAL A 36 -15.50 11.36 -8.94
N ARG A 37 -16.43 12.17 -9.42
CA ARG A 37 -16.86 12.20 -10.83
C ARG A 37 -16.98 13.64 -11.29
N SER A 38 -16.34 13.98 -12.41
CA SER A 38 -16.35 15.33 -12.98
C SER A 38 -16.05 16.41 -11.93
N GLY A 39 -15.02 16.19 -11.10
CA GLY A 39 -14.62 17.07 -9.99
C GLY A 39 -15.55 17.06 -8.76
N LYS A 40 -16.76 16.50 -8.85
CA LYS A 40 -17.71 16.41 -7.74
C LYS A 40 -17.39 15.22 -6.83
N ARG A 41 -17.37 15.48 -5.52
CA ARG A 41 -17.13 14.47 -4.48
C ARG A 41 -18.44 14.04 -3.84
N ILE A 42 -18.68 12.74 -3.79
CA ILE A 42 -19.88 12.16 -3.18
C ILE A 42 -19.41 11.20 -2.09
N LEU A 43 -19.78 11.46 -0.83
CA LEU A 43 -19.48 10.55 0.28
C LEU A 43 -20.28 9.25 0.11
N LYS A 44 -19.59 8.11 0.09
CA LYS A 44 -20.20 6.80 -0.17
C LYS A 44 -20.13 5.84 1.01
N LEU A 45 -19.16 6.01 1.91
CA LEU A 45 -19.01 5.24 3.15
C LEU A 45 -18.25 6.07 4.18
N SER A 46 -18.60 5.92 5.46
CA SER A 46 -17.85 6.51 6.56
C SER A 46 -17.71 5.53 7.72
N ILE A 47 -16.47 5.30 8.16
CA ILE A 47 -16.11 4.60 9.39
C ILE A 47 -15.46 5.55 10.41
N ALA A 48 -15.66 6.86 10.28
CA ALA A 48 -15.04 7.87 11.14
C ALA A 48 -15.29 7.64 12.65
N SER A 49 -16.42 7.04 13.03
CA SER A 49 -16.71 6.68 14.42
C SER A 49 -15.91 5.49 14.95
N ARG A 50 -15.24 4.73 14.07
CA ARG A 50 -14.53 3.48 14.37
C ARG A 50 -13.01 3.61 14.32
N THR A 51 -12.46 4.71 13.81
CA THR A 51 -11.02 4.91 13.60
C THR A 51 -10.59 6.28 14.16
N LYS A 52 -9.28 6.51 14.29
CA LYS A 52 -8.66 7.77 14.69
C LYS A 52 -7.70 8.21 13.57
N ALA A 53 -7.80 9.46 13.13
CA ALA A 53 -6.86 10.04 12.17
C ALA A 53 -5.76 10.77 12.93
N GLU A 54 -4.61 10.12 13.11
CA GLU A 54 -3.47 10.62 13.87
C GLU A 54 -2.21 9.85 13.43
N GLY A 55 -1.10 10.56 13.17
CA GLY A 55 0.13 9.90 12.70
C GLY A 55 -0.11 9.03 11.47
N GLU A 56 0.29 7.75 11.55
CA GLU A 56 0.08 6.73 10.51
C GLU A 56 -1.25 5.97 10.64
N GLN A 57 -2.08 6.30 11.63
CA GLN A 57 -3.35 5.64 11.91
C GLN A 57 -4.49 6.23 11.07
N GLY A 58 -5.53 5.44 10.83
CA GLY A 58 -6.73 5.88 10.12
C GLY A 58 -7.34 4.81 9.23
N LEU A 59 -8.04 5.24 8.19
CA LEU A 59 -8.38 4.40 7.03
C LEU A 59 -7.23 4.44 6.03
N LEU A 60 -6.54 3.30 5.90
CA LEU A 60 -5.24 3.19 5.24
C LEU A 60 -5.33 2.51 3.87
N GLY A 61 -6.31 1.64 3.65
CA GLY A 61 -6.45 0.93 2.39
C GLY A 61 -7.89 0.54 2.06
N VAL A 62 -8.18 0.46 0.76
CA VAL A 62 -9.48 0.07 0.22
C VAL A 62 -9.27 -0.91 -0.93
N ALA A 63 -9.95 -2.05 -0.90
CA ALA A 63 -9.96 -3.01 -2.00
C ALA A 63 -11.40 -3.42 -2.33
N PHE A 64 -11.91 -3.02 -3.49
CA PHE A 64 -13.20 -3.50 -3.97
C PHE A 64 -13.09 -4.97 -4.38
N LEU A 65 -14.07 -5.80 -4.03
CA LEU A 65 -14.06 -7.20 -4.49
C LEU A 65 -14.14 -7.25 -6.02
N PRO A 66 -13.54 -8.26 -6.68
CA PRO A 66 -13.62 -8.39 -8.14
C PRO A 66 -15.04 -8.41 -8.69
N ASP A 67 -16.01 -8.92 -7.93
CA ASP A 67 -17.43 -8.95 -8.27
C ASP A 67 -18.25 -7.74 -7.73
N TYR A 68 -17.58 -6.66 -7.30
CA TYR A 68 -18.20 -5.51 -6.62
C TYR A 68 -19.42 -4.95 -7.34
N ALA A 69 -19.43 -4.95 -8.68
CA ALA A 69 -20.59 -4.51 -9.47
C ALA A 69 -21.89 -5.23 -9.04
N LYS A 70 -21.81 -6.51 -8.66
CA LYS A 70 -22.92 -7.35 -8.16
C LYS A 70 -22.97 -7.37 -6.62
N SER A 71 -21.87 -7.71 -5.96
CA SER A 71 -21.86 -7.96 -4.51
C SER A 71 -21.98 -6.70 -3.65
N LYS A 72 -21.50 -5.57 -4.18
CA LYS A 72 -21.29 -4.31 -3.47
C LYS A 72 -20.37 -4.46 -2.26
N LEU A 73 -19.48 -5.46 -2.27
CA LEU A 73 -18.55 -5.76 -1.20
C LEU A 73 -17.18 -5.12 -1.44
N LEU A 74 -16.57 -4.63 -0.37
CA LEU A 74 -15.21 -4.11 -0.36
C LEU A 74 -14.53 -4.46 0.95
N VAL A 75 -13.21 -4.52 0.94
CA VAL A 75 -12.37 -4.66 2.11
C VAL A 75 -11.79 -3.29 2.47
N LEU A 76 -11.82 -2.97 3.76
CA LEU A 76 -11.17 -1.81 4.34
C LEU A 76 -10.04 -2.26 5.25
N SER A 77 -8.89 -1.62 5.13
CA SER A 77 -7.78 -1.70 6.07
C SER A 77 -7.73 -0.41 6.88
N SER A 78 -7.80 -0.52 8.21
CA SER A 78 -7.81 0.65 9.10
C SER A 78 -7.30 0.32 10.49
N THR A 79 -6.89 1.32 11.26
CA THR A 79 -6.71 1.18 12.71
C THR A 79 -8.01 1.49 13.45
N ASN A 80 -8.19 0.88 14.63
CA ASN A 80 -9.28 1.20 15.55
C ASN A 80 -8.92 2.39 16.47
N LYS A 81 -9.84 2.80 17.35
CA LYS A 81 -9.58 3.89 18.31
C LYS A 81 -8.50 3.59 19.36
N ALA A 82 -8.13 2.33 19.53
CA ALA A 82 -7.03 1.87 20.39
C ALA A 82 -5.71 1.70 19.61
N GLY A 83 -5.69 1.94 18.30
CA GLY A 83 -4.51 1.77 17.44
C GLY A 83 -4.40 0.41 16.75
N ASP A 84 -5.19 -0.60 17.12
CA ASP A 84 -5.09 -1.95 16.51
C ASP A 84 -5.46 -1.93 15.02
N SER A 85 -4.69 -2.62 14.21
CA SER A 85 -4.98 -2.81 12.79
C SER A 85 -6.14 -3.78 12.57
N ARG A 86 -6.99 -3.47 11.60
CA ARG A 86 -8.16 -4.26 11.22
C ARG A 86 -8.27 -4.35 9.71
N VAL A 87 -8.51 -5.56 9.24
CA VAL A 87 -8.97 -5.82 7.87
C VAL A 87 -10.41 -6.29 7.96
N GLU A 88 -11.33 -5.51 7.39
CA GLU A 88 -12.77 -5.73 7.54
C GLU A 88 -13.44 -5.81 6.15
N LEU A 89 -14.31 -6.80 5.96
CA LEU A 89 -15.22 -6.90 4.83
C LEU A 89 -16.47 -6.08 5.09
N TRP A 90 -16.77 -5.16 4.20
CA TRP A 90 -17.91 -4.25 4.27
C TRP A 90 -18.84 -4.44 3.07
N LYS A 91 -20.12 -4.11 3.26
CA LYS A 91 -21.10 -4.00 2.19
C LYS A 91 -21.54 -2.56 2.04
N MET A 92 -21.40 -2.02 0.82
CA MET A 92 -21.88 -0.68 0.51
C MET A 92 -23.42 -0.63 0.59
N GLY A 93 -23.93 0.46 1.15
CA GLY A 93 -25.35 0.79 1.14
C GLY A 93 -25.72 1.76 0.02
N SER A 94 -27.01 2.08 -0.10
CA SER A 94 -27.49 3.12 -1.00
C SER A 94 -26.98 4.52 -0.63
N SER A 95 -26.62 4.73 0.65
CA SER A 95 -25.97 5.93 1.17
C SER A 95 -24.83 5.58 2.13
N ALA A 96 -24.00 6.57 2.47
CA ALA A 96 -22.86 6.37 3.38
C ALA A 96 -23.26 5.82 4.76
N LYS A 97 -24.44 6.20 5.26
CA LYS A 97 -24.98 5.72 6.56
C LYS A 97 -25.47 4.27 6.51
N ARG A 98 -25.67 3.71 5.32
CA ARG A 98 -26.20 2.35 5.12
C ARG A 98 -25.11 1.32 4.78
N ALA A 99 -23.85 1.75 4.72
CA ALA A 99 -22.75 0.81 4.65
C ALA A 99 -22.68 0.02 5.96
N ARG A 100 -22.46 -1.30 5.87
CA ARG A 100 -22.43 -2.19 7.05
C ARG A 100 -21.22 -3.08 7.05
N LEU A 101 -20.65 -3.30 8.23
CA LEU A 101 -19.65 -4.33 8.46
C LEU A 101 -20.31 -5.69 8.21
N VAL A 102 -19.69 -6.50 7.36
CA VAL A 102 -20.10 -7.89 7.12
C VAL A 102 -19.29 -8.81 8.03
N ARG A 103 -17.97 -8.59 8.09
CA ARG A 103 -17.06 -9.48 8.82
C ARG A 103 -15.72 -8.81 9.11
N THR A 104 -15.16 -9.05 10.29
CA THR A 104 -13.74 -8.78 10.56
C THR A 104 -12.91 -9.96 10.05
N LEU A 105 -12.01 -9.72 9.10
CA LEU A 105 -11.14 -10.73 8.49
C LEU A 105 -9.84 -10.92 9.28
N LEU A 106 -9.35 -9.84 9.89
CA LEU A 106 -8.14 -9.83 10.71
C LEU A 106 -8.22 -8.68 11.72
N ARG A 107 -7.69 -8.92 12.92
CA ARG A 107 -7.37 -7.89 13.90
C ARG A 107 -5.97 -8.17 14.44
N VAL A 108 -5.12 -7.15 14.46
CA VAL A 108 -3.74 -7.23 14.96
C VAL A 108 -3.54 -6.13 15.99
N LYS A 109 -3.14 -6.53 17.21
CA LYS A 109 -2.73 -5.57 18.24
C LYS A 109 -1.43 -4.91 17.80
N GLN A 110 -1.41 -3.58 17.79
CA GLN A 110 -0.21 -2.83 17.41
C GLN A 110 0.63 -2.53 18.67
N PRO A 111 1.94 -2.86 18.69
CA PRO A 111 2.83 -2.53 19.80
C PRO A 111 3.03 -1.02 19.97
N PHE A 112 3.14 -0.28 18.86
CA PHE A 112 3.31 1.17 18.84
C PHE A 112 2.31 1.86 17.90
N SER A 113 2.37 3.19 17.83
CA SER A 113 1.41 4.03 17.09
C SER A 113 1.72 4.21 15.60
N ASN A 114 2.88 3.74 15.14
CA ASN A 114 3.40 3.85 13.77
C ASN A 114 3.69 2.46 13.16
N HIS A 115 4.18 2.46 11.92
CA HIS A 115 4.45 1.31 11.06
C HIS A 115 3.22 0.42 10.86
N ASN A 116 2.08 1.05 10.62
CA ASN A 116 0.82 0.33 10.46
C ASN A 116 0.66 -0.30 9.06
N GLY A 117 1.53 0.03 8.09
CA GLY A 117 1.38 -0.36 6.70
C GLY A 117 0.01 0.03 6.17
N GLY A 118 -0.78 -0.96 5.75
CA GLY A 118 -2.21 -0.74 5.54
C GLY A 118 -2.70 -0.99 4.12
N ASN A 119 -1.80 -1.16 3.15
CA ASN A 119 -2.21 -1.40 1.76
C ASN A 119 -2.92 -2.75 1.63
N VAL A 120 -4.04 -2.75 0.91
CA VAL A 120 -4.82 -3.96 0.59
C VAL A 120 -5.17 -3.96 -0.88
N ILE A 121 -4.85 -5.04 -1.59
CA ILE A 121 -5.16 -5.21 -3.01
C ILE A 121 -5.55 -6.65 -3.32
N PHE A 122 -6.37 -6.85 -4.35
CA PHE A 122 -6.73 -8.18 -4.83
C PHE A 122 -5.79 -8.64 -5.94
N GLY A 123 -5.25 -9.85 -5.78
CA GLY A 123 -4.60 -10.60 -6.84
C GLY A 123 -5.59 -11.47 -7.62
N ALA A 124 -5.07 -12.46 -8.34
CA ALA A 124 -5.90 -13.46 -9.02
C ALA A 124 -6.73 -14.29 -8.00
N GLY A 125 -7.84 -14.89 -8.46
CA GLY A 125 -8.60 -15.86 -7.68
C GLY A 125 -9.26 -15.35 -6.39
N ASN A 126 -9.63 -14.07 -6.31
CA ASN A 126 -10.15 -13.42 -5.10
C ASN A 126 -9.20 -13.48 -3.88
N THR A 127 -7.89 -13.66 -4.12
CA THR A 127 -6.89 -13.60 -3.06
C THR A 127 -6.62 -12.14 -2.70
N LEU A 128 -6.88 -11.78 -1.45
CA LEU A 128 -6.56 -10.48 -0.87
C LEU A 128 -5.15 -10.53 -0.32
N TYR A 129 -4.36 -9.49 -0.62
CA TYR A 129 -3.04 -9.25 -0.07
C TYR A 129 -3.09 -8.05 0.87
N PHE A 130 -2.35 -8.12 1.97
CA PHE A 130 -2.31 -7.10 3.01
C PHE A 130 -0.87 -6.93 3.52
N GLY A 131 -0.39 -5.69 3.58
CA GLY A 131 0.92 -5.36 4.15
C GLY A 131 0.80 -4.73 5.54
N LEU A 132 1.64 -5.21 6.46
CA LEU A 132 1.81 -4.72 7.82
C LEU A 132 3.28 -4.42 8.06
N GLY A 133 3.57 -3.26 8.65
CA GLY A 133 4.90 -2.99 9.19
C GLY A 133 5.19 -3.82 10.43
N ASP A 134 6.41 -3.70 10.93
CA ASP A 134 6.92 -4.35 12.15
C ASP A 134 6.20 -3.92 13.44
N GLY A 135 5.27 -2.96 13.34
CA GLY A 135 4.47 -2.49 14.46
C GLY A 135 5.09 -1.34 15.24
N GLY A 136 6.18 -0.75 14.74
CA GLY A 136 6.65 0.58 15.09
C GLY A 136 7.91 0.62 15.96
N SER A 137 8.26 1.82 16.40
CA SER A 137 9.54 2.17 17.04
C SER A 137 10.76 2.04 16.11
N ALA A 138 11.91 2.50 16.59
CA ALA A 138 13.20 2.26 15.94
C ALA A 138 13.68 0.82 16.19
N ASP A 139 14.34 0.25 15.19
CA ASP A 139 15.13 -0.99 15.21
C ASP A 139 14.33 -2.28 15.48
N ASP A 140 13.01 -2.30 15.17
CA ASP A 140 12.11 -3.43 15.47
C ASP A 140 12.38 -4.04 16.86
N PRO A 141 12.08 -3.32 17.96
CA PRO A 141 12.57 -3.69 19.29
C PRO A 141 11.98 -5.01 19.80
N ASN A 142 10.91 -5.50 19.16
CA ASN A 142 10.28 -6.79 19.46
C ASN A 142 10.74 -7.90 18.50
N ARG A 143 11.58 -7.59 17.51
CA ARG A 143 12.13 -8.49 16.48
C ARG A 143 11.05 -9.26 15.73
N VAL A 144 9.90 -8.63 15.51
CA VAL A 144 8.73 -9.30 14.94
C VAL A 144 8.80 -9.42 13.41
N ALA A 145 9.57 -8.58 12.73
CA ALA A 145 9.75 -8.63 11.28
C ALA A 145 10.43 -9.94 10.85
N GLN A 146 11.39 -10.43 11.64
CA GLN A 146 12.11 -11.69 11.42
C GLN A 146 11.38 -12.91 12.05
N THR A 147 10.45 -12.70 12.98
CA THR A 147 9.74 -13.79 13.67
C THR A 147 8.60 -14.38 12.80
N GLU A 148 8.66 -15.67 12.49
CA GLU A 148 7.66 -16.38 11.65
C GLU A 148 6.27 -16.52 12.31
N SER A 149 6.21 -16.57 13.66
CA SER A 149 4.94 -16.66 14.38
C SER A 149 4.20 -15.32 14.47
N SER A 150 4.82 -14.23 14.03
CA SER A 150 4.24 -12.88 14.01
C SER A 150 3.74 -12.51 12.61
N ILE A 151 2.60 -11.82 12.57
CA ILE A 151 2.03 -11.25 11.35
C ILE A 151 2.58 -9.85 11.03
N LEU A 152 3.36 -9.25 11.94
CA LEU A 152 3.98 -7.93 11.77
C LEU A 152 5.28 -8.04 10.96
N GLY A 153 5.58 -6.99 10.18
CA GLY A 153 6.69 -6.94 9.25
C GLY A 153 6.54 -7.94 8.10
N LYS A 154 5.30 -8.09 7.61
CA LYS A 154 4.90 -9.10 6.62
C LYS A 154 4.01 -8.50 5.52
N ILE A 155 4.08 -9.10 4.33
CA ILE A 155 2.94 -9.13 3.41
C ILE A 155 2.30 -10.50 3.55
N VAL A 156 0.99 -10.52 3.77
CA VAL A 156 0.19 -11.74 3.93
C VAL A 156 -0.93 -11.80 2.92
N ARG A 157 -1.43 -13.01 2.64
CA ARG A 157 -2.57 -13.24 1.77
C ARG A 157 -3.63 -14.14 2.38
N THR A 158 -4.88 -13.94 1.96
CA THR A 158 -6.00 -14.83 2.29
C THR A 158 -7.03 -14.84 1.16
N THR A 159 -7.84 -15.88 1.10
CA THR A 159 -9.10 -15.84 0.36
C THR A 159 -10.16 -15.15 1.23
N VAL A 160 -10.92 -14.22 0.63
CA VAL A 160 -12.00 -13.53 1.34
C VAL A 160 -13.26 -14.38 1.34
N SER A 161 -13.82 -14.62 2.53
CA SER A 161 -15.08 -15.38 2.70
C SER A 161 -15.98 -14.74 3.76
N THR A 162 -17.29 -14.82 3.55
CA THR A 162 -18.30 -14.35 4.51
C THR A 162 -18.52 -15.31 5.68
N SER A 163 -18.03 -16.55 5.61
CA SER A 163 -18.18 -17.58 6.64
C SER A 163 -16.96 -18.51 6.72
N GLY A 164 -16.93 -19.42 7.69
CA GLY A 164 -15.83 -20.39 7.87
C GLY A 164 -14.52 -19.75 8.35
N THR A 165 -13.48 -20.55 8.59
CA THR A 165 -12.19 -20.07 9.09
C THR A 165 -11.43 -19.28 8.01
N ILE A 166 -10.83 -18.14 8.40
CA ILE A 166 -9.95 -17.36 7.53
C ILE A 166 -8.51 -17.73 7.89
N ARG A 167 -7.74 -18.18 6.89
CA ARG A 167 -6.34 -18.51 7.04
C ARG A 167 -5.49 -17.51 6.27
N TRP A 168 -4.65 -16.79 7.00
CA TRP A 168 -3.63 -15.93 6.42
C TRP A 168 -2.35 -16.73 6.19
N LEU A 169 -1.69 -16.46 5.07
CA LEU A 169 -0.43 -17.08 4.69
C LEU A 169 0.58 -15.98 4.35
N ASP A 170 1.81 -16.17 4.78
CA ASP A 170 2.88 -15.24 4.48
C ASP A 170 3.22 -15.28 2.99
N VAL A 171 3.41 -14.09 2.43
CA VAL A 171 3.89 -13.85 1.06
C VAL A 171 5.33 -13.39 1.12
N ALA A 172 5.68 -12.58 2.12
CA ALA A 172 7.03 -12.11 2.38
C ALA A 172 7.14 -11.67 3.84
N TYR A 173 8.37 -11.67 4.37
CA TYR A 173 8.70 -11.20 5.71
C TYR A 173 9.98 -10.37 5.74
N GLY A 174 10.34 -9.83 6.91
CA GLY A 174 11.50 -8.97 7.05
C GLY A 174 11.28 -7.60 6.41
N LEU A 175 10.07 -7.04 6.58
CA LEU A 175 9.68 -5.71 6.13
C LEU A 175 9.58 -4.74 7.32
N ARG A 176 9.85 -3.46 7.09
CA ARG A 176 9.76 -2.41 8.12
C ARG A 176 8.38 -1.76 8.16
N ASN A 177 7.97 -1.10 7.08
CA ASN A 177 6.69 -0.43 6.94
C ASN A 177 6.27 -0.36 5.46
N PRO A 178 5.77 -1.46 4.87
CA PRO A 178 5.38 -1.54 3.46
C PRO A 178 4.14 -0.66 3.22
N TRP A 179 4.37 0.55 2.68
CA TRP A 179 3.31 1.57 2.57
C TRP A 179 2.39 1.35 1.37
N ARG A 180 2.94 1.24 0.15
CA ARG A 180 2.19 0.82 -1.04
C ARG A 180 2.93 -0.24 -1.80
N PHE A 181 2.14 -1.20 -2.28
CA PHE A 181 2.62 -2.23 -3.19
C PHE A 181 1.60 -2.50 -4.28
N TRP A 182 2.07 -3.05 -5.40
CA TRP A 182 1.27 -3.31 -6.59
C TRP A 182 1.74 -4.56 -7.33
N PHE A 183 0.84 -5.19 -8.08
CA PHE A 183 1.18 -6.36 -8.90
C PHE A 183 1.81 -5.95 -10.24
N ASP A 184 2.94 -6.56 -10.59
CA ASP A 184 3.25 -6.83 -12.00
C ASP A 184 2.61 -8.19 -12.35
N LYS A 185 1.38 -8.13 -12.88
CA LYS A 185 0.62 -9.33 -13.25
C LYS A 185 1.28 -10.12 -14.38
N GLY A 186 2.03 -9.46 -15.26
CA GLY A 186 2.70 -10.11 -16.39
C GLY A 186 3.90 -10.95 -15.94
N ARG A 187 4.52 -10.58 -14.81
CA ARG A 187 5.67 -11.29 -14.22
C ARG A 187 5.31 -12.14 -13.01
N ASN A 188 4.07 -12.04 -12.52
CA ASN A 188 3.62 -12.71 -11.30
C ASN A 188 4.45 -12.30 -10.07
N GLU A 189 4.59 -10.98 -9.87
CA GLU A 189 5.38 -10.40 -8.79
C GLU A 189 4.64 -9.24 -8.11
N LEU A 190 5.06 -8.91 -6.89
CA LEU A 190 4.72 -7.69 -6.18
C LEU A 190 5.89 -6.71 -6.21
N TRP A 191 5.57 -5.44 -6.42
CA TRP A 191 6.47 -4.31 -6.27
C TRP A 191 6.09 -3.55 -5.02
N VAL A 192 7.01 -3.39 -4.08
CA VAL A 192 6.75 -2.86 -2.74
C VAL A 192 7.64 -1.66 -2.50
N GLY A 193 7.09 -0.52 -2.07
CA GLY A 193 7.89 0.51 -1.40
C GLY A 193 7.88 0.25 0.10
N ASP A 194 9.06 0.01 0.68
CA ASP A 194 9.24 -0.19 2.11
C ASP A 194 9.96 1.01 2.74
N VAL A 195 9.36 1.58 3.78
CA VAL A 195 9.86 2.83 4.38
C VAL A 195 11.05 2.53 5.28
N GLY A 196 12.18 3.13 4.95
CA GLY A 196 13.44 3.04 5.67
C GLY A 196 13.41 3.67 7.05
N GLN A 197 14.44 3.39 7.84
CA GLN A 197 14.55 3.94 9.19
C GLN A 197 15.22 5.31 9.20
N ASN A 198 16.50 5.35 8.84
CA ASN A 198 17.37 6.51 9.05
C ASN A 198 18.16 6.89 7.79
N ALA A 199 18.41 5.93 6.90
CA ALA A 199 19.42 6.08 5.87
C ALA A 199 18.89 5.86 4.47
N ILE A 200 18.06 4.83 4.26
CA ILE A 200 17.75 4.37 2.91
C ILE A 200 16.27 4.01 2.77
N GLU A 201 15.64 4.57 1.74
CA GLU A 201 14.34 4.15 1.26
C GLU A 201 14.49 3.14 0.12
N GLU A 202 13.58 2.17 0.00
CA GLU A 202 13.76 1.06 -0.94
C GLU A 202 12.50 0.57 -1.66
N VAL A 203 12.73 -0.05 -2.82
CA VAL A 203 11.75 -0.76 -3.63
C VAL A 203 12.17 -2.20 -3.84
N ASP A 204 11.30 -3.13 -3.48
CA ASP A 204 11.52 -4.57 -3.61
C ASP A 204 10.64 -5.19 -4.69
N ARG A 205 11.14 -6.26 -5.31
CA ARG A 205 10.40 -7.16 -6.19
C ARG A 205 10.27 -8.53 -5.54
N ILE A 206 9.04 -8.89 -5.20
CA ILE A 206 8.72 -10.13 -4.53
C ILE A 206 8.03 -11.06 -5.54
N PRO A 207 8.71 -12.12 -6.00
CA PRO A 207 8.06 -13.12 -6.84
C PRO A 207 6.99 -13.89 -6.06
N LEU A 208 5.88 -14.18 -6.75
CA LEU A 208 4.76 -14.89 -6.16
C LEU A 208 4.81 -16.38 -6.53
N GLY A 209 4.40 -17.22 -5.58
CA GLY A 209 4.34 -18.67 -5.80
C GLY A 209 5.60 -19.41 -5.36
N GLU A 210 6.55 -18.75 -4.71
CA GLU A 210 7.62 -19.44 -3.98
C GLU A 210 7.01 -20.34 -2.88
N SER A 211 7.68 -21.47 -2.61
CA SER A 211 7.25 -22.44 -1.60
C SER A 211 7.39 -21.90 -0.17
N LYS A 212 8.27 -20.92 0.02
CA LYS A 212 8.55 -20.22 1.27
C LYS A 212 8.44 -18.73 1.02
N ALA A 213 7.98 -17.98 2.03
CA ALA A 213 7.98 -16.54 1.94
C ALA A 213 9.45 -16.04 1.89
N PRO A 214 9.86 -15.22 0.90
CA PRO A 214 11.18 -14.58 0.93
C PRO A 214 11.31 -13.60 2.11
N ASN A 215 12.56 -13.39 2.53
CA ASN A 215 12.98 -12.46 3.57
C ASN A 215 13.49 -11.17 2.90
N LEU A 216 13.04 -9.99 3.33
CA LEU A 216 13.50 -8.70 2.84
C LEU A 216 14.56 -8.07 3.75
N GLY A 217 14.91 -8.74 4.84
CA GLY A 217 16.12 -8.46 5.62
C GLY A 217 15.94 -7.51 6.81
N TRP A 218 14.88 -6.72 6.88
CA TRP A 218 14.63 -5.85 8.05
C TRP A 218 14.36 -6.69 9.32
N SER A 219 14.94 -6.38 10.48
CA SER A 219 15.77 -5.23 10.88
C SER A 219 17.29 -5.47 10.78
N VAL A 220 17.74 -6.54 10.13
CA VAL A 220 19.17 -6.84 9.97
C VAL A 220 19.81 -5.97 8.88
N PHE A 221 19.02 -5.60 7.87
CA PHE A 221 19.46 -4.76 6.76
C PHE A 221 18.49 -3.61 6.50
N GLU A 222 19.04 -2.44 6.14
CA GLU A 222 18.32 -1.27 5.61
C GLU A 222 18.94 -0.94 4.24
N GLY A 223 18.17 -1.01 3.15
CA GLY A 223 18.69 -0.67 1.82
C GLY A 223 19.83 -1.56 1.33
N GLY A 224 19.90 -2.80 1.81
CA GLY A 224 21.00 -3.73 1.57
C GLY A 224 22.24 -3.51 2.43
N GLN A 225 22.26 -2.51 3.30
CA GLN A 225 23.34 -2.25 4.25
C GLN A 225 23.01 -2.89 5.58
N ARG A 226 24.00 -3.53 6.22
CA ARG A 226 23.78 -4.12 7.55
C ARG A 226 23.48 -3.01 8.54
N ASP A 227 22.34 -3.12 9.22
CA ASP A 227 22.04 -2.24 10.34
C ASP A 227 22.86 -2.72 11.54
N THR A 228 23.69 -1.84 12.08
CA THR A 228 24.57 -2.12 13.24
C THR A 228 23.99 -1.57 14.53
N ALA A 229 22.81 -0.94 14.50
CA ALA A 229 22.15 -0.43 15.70
C ALA A 229 21.67 -1.57 16.63
N GLY A 230 21.55 -2.80 16.13
CA GLY A 230 21.17 -3.99 16.90
C GLY A 230 22.03 -5.23 16.67
N ASP A 231 21.89 -6.21 17.56
CA ASP A 231 22.47 -7.57 17.46
C ASP A 231 21.53 -8.53 16.71
N ASP A 232 20.87 -8.01 15.68
CA ASP A 232 19.87 -8.76 14.94
C ASP A 232 20.51 -9.76 13.96
N ALA A 233 19.85 -10.90 13.85
CA ALA A 233 20.24 -11.99 12.99
C ALA A 233 19.02 -12.38 12.15
N LEU A 234 19.28 -12.73 10.89
CA LEU A 234 18.24 -13.24 10.02
C LEU A 234 17.68 -14.53 10.64
N SER A 235 16.37 -14.70 10.57
CA SER A 235 15.71 -15.97 10.90
C SER A 235 14.84 -16.44 9.75
N GLY A 236 14.35 -17.67 9.89
CA GLY A 236 13.67 -18.39 8.83
C GLY A 236 14.62 -18.85 7.73
N ASP A 237 14.06 -19.57 6.77
CA ASP A 237 14.77 -20.19 5.66
C ASP A 237 14.30 -19.70 4.29
N GLY A 238 13.60 -18.55 4.28
CA GLY A 238 13.23 -17.83 3.08
C GLY A 238 14.45 -17.23 2.38
N ARG A 239 14.40 -17.18 1.05
CA ARG A 239 15.44 -16.54 0.24
C ARG A 239 15.49 -15.05 0.59
N LEU A 240 16.70 -14.54 0.85
CA LEU A 240 16.92 -13.10 1.01
C LEU A 240 16.73 -12.39 -0.34
N ILE A 241 15.90 -11.35 -0.36
CA ILE A 241 15.68 -10.47 -1.49
C ILE A 241 16.30 -9.12 -1.18
N TRP A 242 17.07 -8.61 -2.13
CA TRP A 242 17.66 -7.27 -2.06
C TRP A 242 16.80 -6.28 -2.86
N PRO A 243 16.78 -5.00 -2.44
CA PRO A 243 16.01 -3.99 -3.13
C PRO A 243 16.53 -3.77 -4.55
N VAL A 244 15.60 -3.54 -5.47
CA VAL A 244 15.91 -3.29 -6.89
C VAL A 244 16.06 -1.80 -7.20
N ALA A 245 15.59 -0.94 -6.31
CA ALA A 245 15.88 0.48 -6.31
C ALA A 245 15.97 0.96 -4.87
N ALA A 246 16.90 1.88 -4.61
CA ALA A 246 17.08 2.48 -3.30
C ALA A 246 17.63 3.90 -3.43
N TYR A 247 17.32 4.77 -2.48
CA TYR A 247 17.91 6.11 -2.40
C TYR A 247 18.14 6.52 -0.95
N ARG A 248 19.15 7.37 -0.74
CA ARG A 248 19.50 7.85 0.59
C ARG A 248 18.53 8.95 1.04
N HIS A 249 18.32 9.01 2.35
CA HIS A 249 17.68 10.14 3.00
C HIS A 249 18.42 11.44 2.69
N GLY A 250 17.68 12.56 2.68
CA GLY A 250 18.20 13.89 2.40
C GLY A 250 17.47 14.53 1.22
N ASP A 251 18.22 14.98 0.21
CA ASP A 251 17.61 15.66 -0.94
C ASP A 251 16.59 14.78 -1.67
N ASP A 252 16.89 13.49 -1.83
CA ASP A 252 16.02 12.57 -2.56
C ASP A 252 14.72 12.25 -1.83
N GLY A 253 14.73 12.16 -0.52
CA GLY A 253 13.52 11.86 0.23
C GLY A 253 13.77 11.45 1.68
N CYS A 254 12.70 11.03 2.35
CA CYS A 254 12.77 10.49 3.72
C CYS A 254 11.63 9.51 4.06
N SER A 255 10.79 9.16 3.09
CA SER A 255 9.69 8.22 3.28
C SER A 255 9.11 7.84 1.92
N ILE A 256 9.51 6.67 1.41
CA ILE A 256 8.99 6.16 0.14
C ILE A 256 7.50 5.85 0.26
N THR A 257 6.73 6.33 -0.71
CA THR A 257 5.30 6.01 -0.78
C THR A 257 5.05 4.66 -1.45
N GLY A 258 6.01 4.13 -2.23
CA GLY A 258 5.78 3.07 -3.19
C GLY A 258 5.09 3.60 -4.45
N GLY A 259 4.40 2.73 -5.17
CA GLY A 259 4.01 3.02 -6.56
C GLY A 259 3.07 2.02 -7.21
N GLU A 260 2.79 2.23 -8.50
CA GLU A 260 2.05 1.31 -9.36
C GLU A 260 2.78 1.06 -10.69
N ILE A 261 2.56 -0.13 -11.27
CA ILE A 261 2.92 -0.40 -12.66
C ILE A 261 1.92 0.34 -13.56
N TYR A 262 2.41 1.29 -14.36
CA TYR A 262 1.56 2.05 -15.27
C TYR A 262 1.03 1.15 -16.39
N SER A 263 -0.29 0.96 -16.40
CA SER A 263 -1.02 0.15 -17.37
C SER A 263 -1.86 0.97 -18.35
N GLY A 264 -1.88 2.29 -18.18
CA GLY A 264 -2.56 3.22 -19.07
C GLY A 264 -1.92 3.28 -20.45
N THR A 265 -2.60 3.97 -21.36
CA THR A 265 -2.21 4.04 -22.78
C THR A 265 -1.86 5.45 -23.23
N LYS A 266 -2.24 6.48 -22.46
CA LYS A 266 -2.05 7.89 -22.85
C LYS A 266 -0.59 8.35 -22.76
N ILE A 267 0.23 7.71 -21.92
CA ILE A 267 1.63 8.09 -21.72
C ILE A 267 2.53 6.92 -22.10
N GLY A 268 2.79 6.78 -23.40
CA GLY A 268 3.56 5.65 -23.95
C GLY A 268 4.92 5.45 -23.27
N ALA A 269 5.60 6.53 -22.90
CA ALA A 269 6.92 6.49 -22.24
C ALA A 269 6.92 5.89 -20.81
N LEU A 270 5.74 5.65 -20.22
CA LEU A 270 5.58 5.01 -18.92
C LEU A 270 5.02 3.60 -19.00
N LYS A 271 4.59 3.13 -20.17
CA LYS A 271 3.94 1.82 -20.32
C LYS A 271 4.80 0.70 -19.72
N GLY A 272 4.25 -0.01 -18.73
CA GLY A 272 4.92 -1.13 -18.06
C GLY A 272 6.00 -0.72 -17.05
N ARG A 273 6.24 0.58 -16.82
CA ARG A 273 7.16 1.05 -15.80
C ARG A 273 6.47 1.12 -14.44
N TYR A 274 7.20 0.76 -13.39
CA TYR A 274 6.81 1.02 -12.01
C TYR A 274 7.06 2.50 -11.71
N VAL A 275 6.01 3.25 -11.41
CA VAL A 275 6.07 4.67 -11.06
C VAL A 275 5.91 4.81 -9.56
N TYR A 276 6.90 5.36 -8.89
CA TYR A 276 6.96 5.49 -7.43
C TYR A 276 7.46 6.88 -7.03
N GLY A 277 7.36 7.20 -5.74
CA GLY A 277 7.81 8.49 -5.25
C GLY A 277 7.93 8.55 -3.73
N ASP A 278 8.31 9.72 -3.25
CA ASP A 278 8.60 10.00 -1.85
C ASP A 278 7.63 11.03 -1.25
N PHE A 279 7.20 10.81 -0.02
CA PHE A 279 6.30 11.69 0.70
C PHE A 279 6.94 13.07 0.98
N CYS A 280 8.20 13.08 1.42
CA CYS A 280 8.90 14.26 1.92
C CYS A 280 9.30 15.20 0.77
N SER A 281 9.99 14.67 -0.25
CA SER A 281 10.49 15.46 -1.37
C SER A 281 9.44 15.67 -2.46
N GLY A 282 8.42 14.81 -2.52
CA GLY A 282 7.44 14.77 -3.60
C GLY A 282 8.01 14.38 -4.96
N ARG A 283 9.27 13.93 -5.01
CA ARG A 283 9.94 13.47 -6.22
C ARG A 283 9.30 12.17 -6.69
N LEU A 284 9.25 12.02 -8.01
CA LEU A 284 8.77 10.83 -8.67
C LEU A 284 9.89 10.21 -9.50
N TRP A 285 9.91 8.89 -9.51
CA TRP A 285 10.77 8.10 -10.39
C TRP A 285 9.93 7.07 -11.12
N SER A 286 10.50 6.54 -12.19
CA SER A 286 9.99 5.33 -12.80
C SER A 286 11.11 4.38 -13.20
N VAL A 287 10.80 3.10 -13.18
CA VAL A 287 11.77 2.05 -13.51
C VAL A 287 11.09 0.93 -14.26
N GLU A 288 11.81 0.30 -15.19
CA GLU A 288 11.30 -0.83 -15.97
C GLU A 288 11.77 -2.16 -15.34
N PRO A 289 10.87 -3.14 -15.15
CA PRO A 289 11.26 -4.50 -14.77
C PRO A 289 12.11 -5.16 -15.88
N LYS A 290 13.31 -5.68 -15.55
CA LYS A 290 14.19 -6.33 -16.53
C LYS A 290 14.88 -7.57 -15.93
N GLY A 291 14.47 -8.75 -16.38
CA GLY A 291 14.91 -10.02 -15.76
C GLY A 291 14.61 -9.99 -14.26
N ASP A 292 15.60 -10.39 -13.45
CA ASP A 292 15.50 -10.36 -11.98
C ASP A 292 15.79 -8.96 -11.38
N GLY A 293 16.28 -8.01 -12.18
CA GLY A 293 16.63 -6.65 -11.76
C GLY A 293 15.80 -5.59 -12.47
N VAL A 294 16.40 -4.43 -12.71
CA VAL A 294 15.70 -3.32 -13.35
C VAL A 294 16.51 -2.66 -14.46
N GLY A 295 15.80 -2.03 -15.39
CA GLY A 295 16.40 -1.06 -16.30
C GLY A 295 16.80 0.23 -15.57
N PRO A 296 17.31 1.23 -16.31
CA PRO A 296 17.67 2.52 -15.72
C PRO A 296 16.49 3.18 -15.01
N ILE A 297 16.75 3.62 -13.77
CA ILE A 297 15.83 4.45 -13.00
C ILE A 297 15.81 5.83 -13.64
N ARG A 298 14.61 6.33 -13.93
CA ARG A 298 14.38 7.64 -14.51
C ARG A 298 13.73 8.53 -13.46
N ARG A 299 14.36 9.67 -13.16
CA ARG A 299 13.70 10.74 -12.41
C ARG A 299 12.69 11.43 -13.30
N GLU A 300 11.45 11.51 -12.86
CA GLU A 300 10.38 12.14 -13.62
C GLU A 300 10.34 13.65 -13.38
N ALA A 301 9.96 14.41 -14.40
CA ALA A 301 9.82 15.86 -14.30
C ALA A 301 8.63 16.29 -13.42
N ALA A 302 7.66 15.38 -13.23
CA ALA A 302 6.51 15.62 -12.38
C ALA A 302 6.86 15.39 -10.90
N SER A 303 6.24 16.19 -10.03
CA SER A 303 6.28 16.00 -8.58
C SER A 303 4.87 16.07 -7.98
N VAL A 304 4.70 15.50 -6.80
CA VAL A 304 3.48 15.57 -5.98
C VAL A 304 3.90 15.89 -4.55
N PRO A 305 3.62 17.10 -4.03
CA PRO A 305 4.00 17.43 -2.66
C PRO A 305 3.23 16.57 -1.66
N GLN A 306 3.87 16.13 -0.57
CA GLN A 306 3.26 15.26 0.44
C GLN A 306 2.58 14.05 -0.19
N LEU A 307 3.26 13.36 -1.10
CA LEU A 307 2.72 12.21 -1.82
C LEU A 307 2.33 11.10 -0.84
N THR A 308 1.05 10.72 -0.79
CA THR A 308 0.56 9.73 0.18
C THR A 308 0.14 8.41 -0.44
N SER A 309 -0.15 8.37 -1.74
CA SER A 309 -0.54 7.15 -2.45
C SER A 309 -0.51 7.36 -3.95
N PHE A 310 -0.38 6.25 -4.66
CA PHE A 310 -0.79 6.10 -6.05
C PHE A 310 -2.11 5.32 -6.15
N GLY A 311 -2.70 5.36 -7.35
CA GLY A 311 -3.94 4.70 -7.73
C GLY A 311 -4.16 4.80 -9.23
N SER A 312 -4.96 3.93 -9.81
CA SER A 312 -5.34 4.03 -11.23
C SER A 312 -6.87 4.05 -11.42
N ASP A 313 -7.33 4.69 -12.50
CA ASP A 313 -8.71 4.51 -12.98
C ASP A 313 -8.87 3.19 -13.76
N THR A 314 -10.08 2.91 -14.26
CA THR A 314 -10.36 1.66 -15.00
C THR A 314 -9.59 1.54 -16.31
N ASP A 315 -9.05 2.63 -16.83
CA ASP A 315 -8.27 2.67 -18.06
C ASP A 315 -6.77 2.51 -17.79
N GLY A 316 -6.37 2.32 -16.52
CA GLY A 316 -4.98 2.21 -16.09
C GLY A 316 -4.27 3.56 -15.99
N GLU A 317 -4.98 4.68 -16.13
CA GLU A 317 -4.37 6.01 -16.02
C GLU A 317 -4.08 6.35 -14.56
N LEU A 318 -2.86 6.84 -14.30
CA LEU A 318 -2.33 7.01 -12.95
C LEU A 318 -2.84 8.29 -12.27
N TYR A 319 -3.15 8.15 -10.99
CA TYR A 319 -3.49 9.19 -10.04
C TYR A 319 -2.57 9.11 -8.83
N ALA A 320 -2.47 10.23 -8.13
CA ALA A 320 -1.73 10.33 -6.89
C ALA A 320 -2.50 11.18 -5.89
N THR A 321 -2.40 10.84 -4.61
CA THR A 321 -2.93 11.65 -3.51
C THR A 321 -1.83 12.45 -2.85
N SER A 322 -2.17 13.65 -2.40
CA SER A 322 -1.31 14.50 -1.58
C SER A 322 -1.96 14.72 -0.22
N GLY A 323 -1.17 14.60 0.86
CA GLY A 323 -1.58 14.87 2.24
C GLY A 323 -2.25 16.24 2.43
N SER A 324 -1.87 17.22 1.58
CA SER A 324 -2.47 18.56 1.51
C SER A 324 -3.92 18.62 1.00
N GLY A 325 -4.48 17.48 0.59
CA GLY A 325 -5.89 17.39 0.21
C GLY A 325 -6.18 17.46 -1.29
N THR A 326 -5.15 17.29 -2.13
CA THR A 326 -5.29 17.28 -3.59
C THR A 326 -5.13 15.86 -4.15
N VAL A 327 -5.98 15.50 -5.10
CA VAL A 327 -5.82 14.33 -5.96
C VAL A 327 -5.31 14.83 -7.31
N TYR A 328 -4.22 14.26 -7.78
CA TYR A 328 -3.59 14.55 -9.05
C TYR A 328 -3.87 13.43 -10.05
N LYS A 329 -3.96 13.78 -11.33
CA LYS A 329 -3.95 12.86 -12.46
C LYS A 329 -2.67 13.07 -13.26
N LEU A 330 -2.02 11.98 -13.67
CA LEU A 330 -0.91 12.04 -14.61
C LEU A 330 -1.44 12.26 -16.03
N THR A 331 -0.83 13.17 -16.79
CA THR A 331 -1.40 13.64 -18.07
C THR A 331 -0.40 13.73 -19.21
N LYS A 332 0.90 13.68 -18.90
CA LYS A 332 2.04 13.65 -19.80
C LYS A 332 3.25 13.24 -18.99
#